data_AF-A0A974RWQ5-F1
#
_entry.id   AF-A0A974RWQ5-F1
#
_cell.length_a   1.000
_cell.length_b   1.000
_cell.length_c   1.000
_cell.angle_alpha   90.00
_cell.angle_beta   90.00
_cell.angle_gamma   90.00
#
_symmetry.space_group_name_H-M   'P 1'
#
loop_
_entity.id
_entity.type
_entity.pdbx_description
1 polymer ?
#
loop_
_entity_poly.entity_id
_entity_poly.type
_entity_poly.pdbx_seq_one_letter_code
_entity_poly.pdbx_strand_id
1 'polypeptide(L)' 'MRARRRELGLSQEALAEGSELHWTFIGQVERGQRNLSLHNILRVARVLDVDPGELVRGLRG' A
#
# COMPACT_ATOMS: atom_id res chain seq x y z
N MET A 1 -3.85 -0.93 4.34
CA MET A 1 -3.38 0.04 3.32
C MET A 1 -4.23 1.31 3.28
N ARG A 2 -5.44 1.31 2.67
CA ARG A 2 -6.25 2.54 2.47
C ARG A 2 -6.55 3.32 3.75
N ALA A 3 -6.93 2.61 4.82
CA ALA A 3 -7.21 3.23 6.12
C ALA A 3 -5.97 4.00 6.62
N ARG A 4 -4.84 3.31 6.76
CA ARG A 4 -3.57 3.91 7.17
C ARG A 4 -3.12 5.08 6.28
N ARG A 5 -3.24 4.95 4.96
CA ARG A 5 -2.92 6.05 4.02
C ARG A 5 -3.73 7.31 4.34
N ARG A 6 -5.03 7.16 4.61
CA ARG A 6 -5.92 8.28 4.96
C ARG A 6 -5.59 8.89 6.32
N GLU A 7 -5.24 8.07 7.31
CA GLU A 7 -4.78 8.55 8.63
C GLU A 7 -3.54 9.43 8.51
N LEU A 8 -2.63 9.11 7.59
CA LEU A 8 -1.44 9.90 7.28
C LEU A 8 -1.71 11.12 6.37
N GLY A 9 -2.96 11.35 5.95
CA GLY A 9 -3.31 12.45 5.05
C GLY A 9 -2.76 12.32 3.63
N LEU A 10 -2.28 11.14 3.23
CA LEU A 10 -1.65 10.91 1.92
C LEU A 10 -2.70 10.72 0.81
N SER A 11 -2.49 11.35 -0.34
CA SER A 11 -3.20 11.00 -1.58
C SER A 11 -2.71 9.66 -2.14
N GLN A 12 -3.41 9.11 -3.15
CA GLN A 12 -2.92 7.89 -3.82
C GLN A 12 -1.63 8.17 -4.58
N GLU A 13 -1.51 9.35 -5.19
CA GLU A 13 -0.34 9.87 -5.88
C GLU A 13 0.83 10.02 -4.92
N ALA A 14 0.63 10.60 -3.73
CA ALA A 14 1.69 10.76 -2.73
C ALA A 14 2.20 9.41 -2.20
N LEU A 15 1.30 8.45 -1.96
CA LEU A 15 1.73 7.09 -1.59
C LEU A 15 2.48 6.42 -2.74
N ALA A 16 2.02 6.61 -3.98
CA ALA A 16 2.64 6.02 -5.16
C ALA A 16 4.05 6.57 -5.37
N GLU A 17 4.22 7.89 -5.29
CA GLU A 17 5.51 8.56 -5.39
C GLU A 17 6.48 8.08 -4.31
N GLY A 18 6.08 8.11 -3.03
CA GLY A 18 6.93 7.65 -1.93
C GLY A 18 7.27 6.16 -2.00
N SER A 19 6.43 5.36 -2.64
CA SER A 19 6.65 3.92 -2.81
C SER A 19 7.24 3.59 -4.17
N GLU A 20 7.58 4.58 -5.01
CA GLU A 20 8.10 4.45 -6.39
C GLU A 20 7.18 3.63 -7.33
N LEU A 21 5.86 3.64 -7.07
CA LEU A 21 4.83 2.92 -7.82
C LEU A 21 3.99 3.89 -8.66
N HIS A 22 3.26 3.35 -9.64
CA HIS A 22 2.30 4.16 -10.39
C HIS A 22 1.01 4.35 -9.57
N TRP A 23 0.45 5.56 -9.54
CA TRP A 23 -0.74 5.88 -8.74
C TRP A 23 -1.97 5.03 -9.12
N THR A 24 -2.12 4.68 -10.40
CA THR A 24 -3.20 3.77 -10.84
C THR A 24 -3.06 2.38 -10.23
N PHE A 25 -1.83 1.90 -10.02
CA PHE A 25 -1.57 0.62 -9.35
C PHE A 25 -1.98 0.67 -7.89
N ILE A 26 -1.61 1.75 -7.17
CA ILE A 26 -2.08 2.00 -5.79
C ILE A 26 -3.62 1.99 -5.74
N GLY A 27 -4.28 2.69 -6.67
CA GLY A 27 -5.73 2.70 -6.75
C GLY A 27 -6.35 1.32 -7.02
N GLN A 28 -5.74 0.51 -7.89
CA GLN A 28 -6.18 -0.86 -8.16
C GLN A 28 -6.02 -1.77 -6.94
N VAL A 29 -4.90 -1.67 -6.23
CA VAL A 29 -4.65 -2.43 -4.99
C VAL A 29 -5.68 -2.08 -3.92
N GLU A 30 -5.95 -0.79 -3.69
CA GLU A 30 -6.93 -0.38 -2.68
C GLU A 30 -8.37 -0.82 -2.98
N ARG A 31 -8.68 -1.11 -4.26
CA ARG A 31 -9.97 -1.64 -4.70
C ARG A 31 -9.98 -3.16 -4.83
N GLY A 32 -8.89 -3.85 -4.47
CA GLY A 32 -8.78 -5.31 -4.58
C GLY A 32 -8.67 -5.83 -6.02
N GLN A 33 -8.35 -4.97 -6.98
CA GLN A 33 -8.23 -5.35 -8.40
C GLN A 33 -6.85 -5.91 -8.75
N ARG A 34 -5.84 -5.62 -7.93
CA ARG A 34 -4.47 -6.14 -8.08
C ARG A 34 -3.88 -6.49 -6.73
N ASN A 35 -3.06 -7.53 -6.72
CA ASN A 35 -2.28 -7.93 -5.56
C ASN A 35 -0.91 -7.23 -5.55
N LEU A 36 -0.40 -6.91 -4.36
CA LEU A 36 0.97 -6.47 -4.19
C LEU A 36 1.92 -7.67 -4.27
N SER A 37 3.06 -7.51 -4.93
CA SER A 37 4.20 -8.41 -4.73
C SER A 37 4.82 -8.16 -3.36
N LEU A 38 5.58 -9.13 -2.82
CA LEU A 38 6.29 -8.97 -1.55
C LEU A 38 7.18 -7.73 -1.54
N HIS A 39 7.90 -7.47 -2.63
CA HIS A 39 8.74 -6.28 -2.79
C HIS A 39 7.94 -4.97 -2.67
N ASN A 40 6.75 -4.92 -3.29
CA ASN A 40 5.90 -3.73 -3.22
C ASN A 40 5.25 -3.56 -1.85
N ILE A 41 4.99 -4.64 -1.10
CA ILE A 41 4.53 -4.59 0.28
C ILE A 41 5.57 -3.85 1.14
N LEU A 42 6.86 -4.20 1.02
CA LEU A 42 7.92 -3.54 1.79
C LEU A 42 8.01 -2.03 1.48
N ARG A 43 7.87 -1.65 0.20
CA ARG A 43 7.91 -0.26 -0.24
C ARG A 43 6.72 0.54 0.26
N VAL A 44 5.51 0.00 0.14
CA VAL A 44 4.28 0.63 0.64
C VAL A 44 4.30 0.73 2.16
N ALA A 45 4.74 -0.32 2.87
CA ALA A 45 4.83 -0.33 4.32
C ALA A 45 5.76 0.76 4.87
N ARG A 46 6.90 1.00 4.20
CA ARG A 46 7.83 2.08 4.54
C ARG A 46 7.16 3.46 4.49
N VAL A 47 6.40 3.74 3.43
CA VAL A 47 5.71 5.05 3.28
C VAL A 47 4.56 5.20 4.25
N LEU A 48 3.87 4.09 4.56
CA LEU A 48 2.76 4.05 5.49
C LEU A 48 3.19 4.00 6.97
N ASP A 49 4.50 3.95 7.23
CA ASP A 49 5.08 3.85 8.57
C ASP A 49 4.38 2.76 9.40
N VAL A 50 4.38 1.54 8.86
CA VAL A 50 3.81 0.34 9.49
C VAL A 50 4.71 -0.86 9.25
N ASP A 51 4.59 -1.87 10.10
CA ASP A 51 5.21 -3.16 9.84
C ASP A 51 4.59 -3.80 8.56
N PRO A 52 5.39 -4.35 7.63
CA PRO A 52 4.89 -5.00 6.43
C PRO A 52 3.87 -6.11 6.70
N GLY A 53 3.98 -6.81 7.83
CA GLY A 53 3.06 -7.85 8.27
C GLY A 53 1.64 -7.33 8.51
N GLU A 54 1.47 -6.05 8.82
CA GLU A 54 0.14 -5.44 8.96
C GLU A 54 -0.61 -5.37 7.63
N LEU A 55 0.10 -5.23 6.50
CA LEU A 55 -0.51 -5.18 5.17
C LEU A 55 -1.02 -6.54 4.68
N VAL A 56 -0.53 -7.63 5.29
CA VAL A 56 -0.89 -9.01 4.98
C VAL A 56 -1.62 -9.72 6.12
N ARG A 57 -1.95 -9.00 7.19
CA ARG A 57 -2.63 -9.56 8.36
C ARG A 57 -3.96 -10.19 7.93
N GLY A 58 -4.15 -11.46 8.29
CA GLY A 58 -5.39 -12.19 8.00
C GLY A 58 -5.43 -12.87 6.63
N LEU A 59 -4.35 -12.84 5.84
CA LEU A 59 -4.23 -13.73 4.68
C LEU A 59 -4.31 -15.19 5.14
N ARG A 60 -5.15 -15.97 4.44
CA ARG A 60 -5.27 -17.42 4.59
C ARG A 60 -4.90 -18.06 3.27
N GLY A 61 -4.14 -19.15 3.33
CA GLY A 61 -3.82 -20.01 2.18
C GLY A 61 -4.98 -20.92 1.82
#